data_AF-A0A2P7NQU2-F1
#
_entry.id   AF-A0A2P7NQU2-F1
#
_cell.length_a   1.000
_cell.length_b   1.000
_cell.length_c   1.000
_cell.angle_alpha   90.00
_cell.angle_beta   90.00
_cell.angle_gamma   90.00
#
_symmetry.space_group_name_H-M   'P 1'
#
loop_
_entity.id
_entity.type
_entity.pdbx_description
1 polymer ?
#
loop_
_entity_poly.entity_id
_entity_poly.type
_entity_poly.pdbx_seq_one_letter_code
_entity_poly.pdbx_strand_id
1 'polypeptide(L)' 'GHIISSDNIGAALLQQNIQFTEFRISPNFALDSTILGVTRTSAYISTDRGSTWALAGKVEW' A
#
# COMPACT_ATOMS: atom_id res chain seq x y z
N GLY A 1 9.63 15.54 -11.09
CA GLY A 1 9.87 14.10 -11.02
C GLY A 1 9.02 13.44 -12.08
N HIS A 2 9.63 12.71 -13.00
CA HIS A 2 8.92 12.05 -14.09
C HIS A 2 8.46 10.67 -13.60
N ILE A 3 7.15 10.45 -13.52
CA ILE A 3 6.61 9.11 -13.25
C ILE A 3 6.62 8.36 -14.57
N ILE A 4 7.49 7.36 -14.67
CA ILE A 4 7.72 6.54 -15.88
C ILE A 4 6.92 5.22 -15.88
N SER A 5 6.22 4.92 -14.79
CA SER A 5 5.26 3.81 -14.71
C SER A 5 4.26 4.06 -13.59
N SER A 6 2.98 3.87 -13.89
CA SER A 6 1.94 3.69 -12.88
C SER A 6 1.30 2.34 -13.12
N ASP A 7 1.64 1.36 -12.29
CA ASP A 7 0.83 0.15 -12.20
C ASP A 7 -0.37 0.44 -11.30
N ASN A 8 -1.53 -0.10 -11.66
CA ASN A 8 -2.74 0.04 -10.84
C ASN A 8 -2.48 -0.62 -9.49
N ILE A 9 -2.33 0.21 -8.46
CA ILE A 9 -2.19 -0.20 -7.06
C ILE A 9 -3.54 -0.79 -6.62
N GLY A 10 -3.75 -2.08 -6.91
CA GLY A 10 -4.93 -2.89 -6.56
C GLY A 10 -6.27 -2.36 -7.07
N ALA A 11 -6.88 -3.01 -8.07
CA ALA A 11 -8.24 -2.69 -8.53
C ALA A 11 -9.27 -2.64 -7.38
N ALA A 12 -9.07 -3.45 -6.33
CA ALA A 12 -9.89 -3.46 -5.13
C ALA A 12 -9.84 -2.15 -4.32
N LEU A 13 -8.71 -1.43 -4.32
CA LEU A 13 -8.54 -0.20 -3.54
C LEU A 13 -9.21 1.00 -4.21
N LEU A 14 -9.19 1.03 -5.55
CA LEU A 14 -9.93 2.03 -6.34
C LEU A 14 -11.44 1.86 -6.17
N GLN A 15 -11.94 0.62 -6.13
CA GLN A 15 -13.36 0.35 -5.87
C GLN A 15 -13.82 0.82 -4.49
N GLN A 16 -12.93 0.80 -3.51
CA GLN A 16 -13.21 1.22 -2.13
C GLN A 16 -12.86 2.69 -1.85
N ASN A 17 -12.38 3.43 -2.85
CA ASN A 17 -11.93 4.82 -2.73
C ASN A 17 -10.92 5.02 -1.57
N ILE A 18 -10.00 4.06 -1.40
CA ILE A 18 -8.98 4.13 -0.35
C ILE A 18 -7.92 5.14 -0.75
N GLN A 19 -7.69 6.12 0.13
CA GLN A 19 -6.66 7.14 -0.04
C GLN A 19 -5.54 6.91 0.98
N PHE A 20 -4.37 6.53 0.49
CA PHE A 20 -3.18 6.49 1.30
C PHE A 20 -2.60 7.89 1.47
N THR A 21 -2.18 8.20 2.69
CA THR A 21 -1.47 9.43 3.03
C THR A 21 0.04 9.22 3.03
N GLU A 22 0.51 7.98 3.22
CA GLU A 22 1.93 7.65 3.27
C GLU A 22 2.20 6.17 2.95
N PHE A 23 3.42 5.90 2.47
CA PHE A 23 3.92 4.54 2.24
C PHE A 23 5.30 4.33 2.90
N ARG A 24 5.57 3.07 3.24
CA ARG A 24 6.89 2.55 3.64
C ARG A 24 7.17 1.27 2.88
N ILE A 25 8.33 1.21 2.25
CA ILE A 25 8.81 0.02 1.54
C ILE A 25 9.83 -0.66 2.43
N SER A 26 9.76 -1.98 2.56
CA SER A 26 10.74 -2.75 3.33
C SER A 26 12.17 -2.48 2.82
N PRO A 27 13.17 -2.34 3.70
CA PRO A 27 14.58 -2.28 3.29
C PRO A 27 15.02 -3.51 2.49
N ASN A 28 14.37 -4.66 2.70
CA ASN A 28 14.65 -5.92 2.02
C ASN A 28 13.61 -6.25 0.94
N PHE A 29 13.01 -5.24 0.31
CA PHE A 29 11.92 -5.40 -0.66
C PHE A 29 12.20 -6.38 -1.80
N ALA A 30 13.46 -6.51 -2.24
CA ALA A 30 13.83 -7.49 -3.26
C ALA A 30 13.57 -8.95 -2.82
N LEU A 31 13.62 -9.22 -1.51
CA LEU A 31 13.42 -10.54 -0.91
C LEU A 31 11.99 -10.72 -0.41
N ASP A 32 11.42 -9.70 0.23
CA ASP A 32 10.14 -9.83 0.96
C ASP A 32 8.94 -9.14 0.30
N SER A 33 9.17 -8.35 -0.75
CA SER A 33 8.14 -7.64 -1.52
C SER A 33 7.13 -6.86 -0.66
N THR A 34 7.56 -6.41 0.53
CA THR A 34 6.66 -5.85 1.54
C THR A 34 6.52 -4.33 1.43
N ILE A 35 5.28 -3.86 1.39
CA ILE A 35 4.89 -2.45 1.38
C ILE A 35 3.82 -2.22 2.46
N LEU A 36 4.05 -1.22 3.31
CA LEU A 36 3.05 -0.68 4.23
C LEU A 36 2.49 0.61 3.64
N GLY A 37 1.17 0.72 3.59
CA GLY A 37 0.44 1.92 3.20
C GLY A 37 -0.49 2.32 4.34
N VAL A 38 -0.48 3.60 4.69
CA VAL A 38 -1.36 4.13 5.75
C VAL A 38 -2.35 5.13 5.17
N THR A 39 -3.59 5.03 5.60
CA THR A 39 -4.67 5.99 5.37
C THR A 39 -4.86 6.84 6.63
N ARG A 40 -5.83 7.75 6.61
CA ARG A 40 -6.21 8.51 7.81
C ARG A 40 -6.71 7.65 8.96
N THR A 41 -7.23 6.47 8.69
CA THR A 41 -7.97 5.65 9.68
C THR A 41 -7.51 4.19 9.72
N SER A 42 -6.62 3.76 8.83
CA SER A 42 -6.25 2.35 8.70
C SER A 42 -4.88 2.17 8.06
N ALA A 43 -4.19 1.10 8.42
CA ALA A 43 -2.96 0.66 7.78
C ALA A 43 -3.23 -0.61 6.97
N TYR A 44 -2.57 -0.72 5.83
CA TYR A 44 -2.65 -1.87 4.94
C TYR A 44 -1.23 -2.36 4.62
N ILE A 45 -1.09 -3.67 4.44
CA ILE A 45 0.16 -4.31 4.06
C ILE A 45 -0.03 -5.08 2.75
N SER A 46 0.94 -4.95 1.86
CA SER A 46 1.12 -5.81 0.70
C SER A 46 2.43 -6.57 0.86
N THR A 47 2.43 -7.86 0.52
CA THR A 47 3.62 -8.72 0.45
C THR A 47 3.87 -9.24 -0.97
N ASP A 48 3.15 -8.68 -1.95
CA ASP A 48 3.17 -9.08 -3.36
C ASP A 48 3.40 -7.87 -4.27
N ARG A 49 4.27 -6.94 -3.82
CA ARG A 49 4.73 -5.78 -4.59
C ARG A 49 3.61 -4.78 -4.92
N GLY A 50 2.57 -4.72 -4.08
CA GLY A 50 1.45 -3.79 -4.23
C GLY A 50 0.29 -4.32 -5.06
N SER A 51 0.31 -5.59 -5.45
CA SER A 51 -0.76 -6.22 -6.24
C SER A 51 -2.02 -6.45 -5.40
N THR A 52 -1.87 -6.93 -4.16
CA THR A 52 -2.95 -7.10 -3.19
C THR A 52 -2.58 -6.50 -1.84
N TRP A 53 -3.61 -6.12 -1.08
CA TRP A 53 -3.47 -5.39 0.17
C TRP A 53 -4.38 -5.98 1.23
N ALA A 54 -3.82 -6.30 2.40
CA ALA A 54 -4.54 -6.76 3.56
C ALA A 54 -4.63 -5.66 4.62
N LEU A 55 -5.74 -5.57 5.35
CA LEU A 55 -5.86 -4.67 6.49
C LEU A 55 -4.89 -5.12 7.58
N ALA A 56 -3.93 -4.26 7.92
CA ALA A 56 -2.97 -4.50 9.00
C ALA A 56 -3.49 -3.99 10.36
N GLY A 57 -4.34 -2.96 10.35
CA GLY A 57 -4.99 -2.45 11.55
C GLY A 57 -5.74 -1.15 11.31
N LYS A 58 -6.57 -0.77 12.28
CA LYS A 58 -7.16 0.58 12.33
C LYS A 58 -6.23 1.52 13.08
N VAL A 59 -6.15 2.75 12.61
CA VAL A 59 -5.48 3.84 13.32
C VAL A 59 -6.58 4.57 14.10
N GLU A 60 -6.64 4.31 15.39
CA GLU A 60 -7.51 5.01 16.34
C GLU A 60 -6.62 6.00 17.12
N TRP A 61 -7.11 7.22 17.31
CA TRP A 61 -6.45 8.25 18.11
C TRP A 61 -6.94 8.23 19.56
#